data_AF-A0A0F9EER6-F1
#
_entry.id   AF-A0A0F9EER6-F1
#
_cell.length_a   1.000
_cell.length_b   1.000
_cell.length_c   1.000
_cell.angle_alpha   90.00
_cell.angle_beta   90.00
_cell.angle_gamma   90.00
#
_symmetry.space_group_name_H-M   'P 1'
#
loop_
_entity.id
_entity.type
_entity.pdbx_description
1 polymer ?
#
loop_
_entity_poly.entity_id
_entity_poly.type
_entity_poly.pdbx_seq_one_letter_code
_entity_poly.pdbx_strand_id
1 'polypeptide(L)'
;MQIFQGVVIMETIDGDFKLPVNDNYVVPLELAKPLDKKKYFSPTYGDSISTKDRIPDYRHQLLWKPEVKITDKDTSFVFYTSDVEGTFEIRLEGFSASGEPISLHKNFRVK
;
A
#
# COMPACT_ATOMS: atom_id res chain seq x y z
N MET A 1 1.60 -5.26 -37.27
CA MET A 1 2.21 -6.37 -36.49
C MET A 1 1.83 -6.14 -35.03
N GLN A 2 0.88 -6.91 -34.52
CA GLN A 2 0.33 -6.72 -33.17
C GLN A 2 1.05 -7.69 -32.22
N ILE A 3 1.83 -7.14 -31.30
CA ILE A 3 2.51 -7.91 -30.25
C ILE A 3 1.48 -8.11 -29.14
N PHE A 4 1.06 -9.35 -28.88
CA PHE A 4 0.22 -9.67 -27.74
C PHE A 4 1.12 -9.90 -26.52
N GLN A 5 1.01 -9.04 -25.50
CA GLN A 5 1.52 -9.29 -24.16
C GLN A 5 0.52 -10.19 -23.42
N GLY A 6 0.49 -11.47 -23.80
CA GLY A 6 -0.27 -12.49 -23.09
C GLY A 6 0.62 -13.26 -22.13
N VAL A 7 0.12 -13.55 -20.92
CA VAL A 7 0.74 -14.53 -20.02
C VAL A 7 0.05 -15.86 -20.25
N VAL A 8 0.82 -16.91 -20.54
CA VAL A 8 0.31 -18.29 -20.56
C VAL A 8 0.58 -18.89 -19.19
N ILE A 9 -0.48 -19.25 -18.48
CA ILE A 9 -0.41 -19.92 -17.18
C ILE A 9 -0.77 -21.38 -17.41
N MET A 10 0.10 -22.29 -16.98
CA MET A 10 -0.13 -23.74 -16.99
C MET A 10 -0.08 -24.24 -15.56
N GLU A 11 -1.12 -24.95 -15.15
CA GLU A 11 -1.25 -25.55 -13.82
C GLU A 11 -1.41 -27.07 -14.00
N THR A 12 -0.75 -27.87 -13.15
CA THR A 12 -1.04 -29.32 -13.11
C THR A 12 -2.30 -29.55 -12.30
N ILE A 13 -3.03 -30.62 -12.63
CA ILE A 13 -4.30 -30.98 -11.95
C ILE A 13 -4.09 -31.14 -10.44
N ASP A 14 -2.93 -31.69 -10.04
CA ASP A 14 -2.58 -31.95 -8.64
C ASP A 14 -1.74 -30.82 -8.00
N GLY A 15 -1.40 -29.76 -8.76
CA GLY A 15 -0.57 -28.63 -8.29
C GLY A 15 0.89 -29.00 -7.99
N ASP A 16 1.33 -30.18 -8.40
CA ASP A 16 2.66 -30.72 -8.22
C ASP A 16 3.59 -30.35 -9.39
N PHE A 17 4.27 -29.21 -9.28
CA PHE A 17 5.26 -28.76 -10.27
C PHE A 17 6.59 -29.55 -10.24
N LYS A 18 6.56 -30.81 -9.80
CA LYS A 18 7.75 -31.66 -9.70
C LYS A 18 7.99 -32.36 -11.02
N LEU A 19 8.94 -31.85 -11.80
CA LEU A 19 9.47 -32.58 -12.95
C LEU A 19 10.22 -33.82 -12.44
N PRO A 20 9.93 -35.04 -12.92
CA PRO A 20 10.71 -36.23 -12.59
C PRO A 20 12.02 -36.22 -13.38
N VAL A 21 12.92 -35.28 -13.10
CA VAL A 21 14.15 -35.14 -13.89
C VAL A 21 15.32 -34.81 -12.97
N ASN A 22 16.09 -35.86 -12.66
CA ASN A 22 17.39 -35.78 -11.99
C ASN A 22 18.49 -35.88 -13.06
N ASP A 23 18.44 -34.99 -14.05
CA ASP A 23 19.32 -35.00 -15.21
C ASP A 23 20.18 -33.73 -15.24
N ASN A 24 21.44 -33.83 -15.65
CA ASN A 24 22.47 -32.79 -15.47
C ASN A 24 22.20 -31.46 -16.22
N TYR A 25 21.10 -31.38 -16.96
CA TYR A 25 20.71 -30.25 -17.80
C TYR A 25 19.50 -29.47 -17.25
N VAL A 26 18.95 -29.86 -16.10
CA VAL A 26 17.85 -29.14 -15.43
C VAL A 26 18.42 -28.31 -14.28
N VAL A 27 18.35 -26.98 -14.41
CA VAL A 27 18.70 -26.04 -13.35
C VAL A 27 17.41 -25.58 -12.67
N PRO A 28 17.12 -26.00 -11.43
CA PRO A 28 15.95 -25.50 -10.70
C PRO A 28 16.13 -24.00 -10.43
N LEU A 29 15.19 -23.20 -10.91
CA LEU A 29 15.15 -21.77 -10.66
C LEU A 29 14.07 -21.47 -9.63
N GLU A 30 14.48 -21.04 -8.44
CA GLU A 30 13.54 -20.52 -7.44
C GLU A 30 13.07 -19.13 -7.89
N LEU A 31 11.81 -19.04 -8.32
CA LEU A 31 11.20 -17.77 -8.69
C LEU A 31 10.61 -17.10 -7.44
N ALA A 32 11.04 -15.87 -7.17
CA ALA A 32 10.40 -15.05 -6.16
C ALA A 32 8.98 -14.69 -6.62
N LYS A 33 7.98 -15.07 -5.82
CA LYS A 33 6.59 -14.65 -6.07
C LYS A 33 6.45 -13.14 -5.90
N PRO A 34 5.55 -12.48 -6.66
CA PRO A 34 5.19 -11.10 -6.40
C PRO A 34 4.73 -10.92 -4.95
N LEU A 35 5.17 -9.84 -4.31
CA LEU A 35 4.69 -9.48 -2.98
C LEU A 35 3.28 -8.92 -3.09
N ASP A 36 2.40 -9.32 -2.18
CA ASP A 36 1.08 -8.73 -2.08
C ASP A 36 1.18 -7.24 -1.77
N LYS A 37 0.23 -6.47 -2.32
CA LYS A 37 0.14 -5.04 -2.00
C LYS A 37 -0.14 -4.88 -0.50
N LYS A 38 0.76 -4.16 0.18
CA LYS A 38 0.60 -3.85 1.61
C LYS A 38 -0.67 -3.03 1.82
N LYS A 39 -1.57 -3.53 2.66
CA LYS A 39 -2.69 -2.76 3.19
C LYS A 39 -2.21 -1.96 4.39
N TYR A 40 -2.23 -0.64 4.27
CA TYR A 40 -1.84 0.25 5.36
C TYR A 40 -2.98 0.40 6.37
N PHE A 41 -2.60 0.50 7.64
CA PHE A 41 -3.55 0.64 8.74
C PHE A 41 -4.21 2.04 8.71
N SER A 42 -5.54 2.06 8.76
CA SER A 42 -6.35 3.27 8.89
C SER A 42 -7.54 2.94 9.79
N PRO A 43 -7.62 3.49 11.00
CA PRO A 43 -8.74 3.20 11.89
C PRO A 43 -10.01 3.90 11.43
N THR A 44 -11.14 3.36 11.86
CA THR A 44 -12.47 3.93 11.64
C THR A 44 -13.19 3.98 12.98
N TYR A 45 -13.44 5.19 13.50
CA TYR A 45 -14.06 5.39 14.82
C TYR A 45 -15.55 5.73 14.74
N GLY A 46 -16.28 5.20 13.75
CA GLY A 46 -17.71 5.47 13.55
C GLY A 46 -18.62 4.90 14.66
N ASP A 47 -19.92 5.15 14.53
CA ASP A 47 -20.97 4.86 15.53
C ASP A 47 -21.12 3.38 15.95
N SER A 48 -20.46 2.45 15.24
CA SER A 48 -20.49 1.02 15.54
C SER A 48 -19.47 0.57 16.59
N ILE A 49 -18.58 1.45 17.07
CA ILE A 49 -17.70 1.12 18.20
C ILE A 49 -18.48 1.29 19.49
N SER A 50 -18.72 0.17 20.16
CA SER A 50 -19.32 0.14 21.50
C SER A 50 -18.54 1.07 22.42
N THR A 51 -19.24 1.95 23.14
CA THR A 51 -18.65 2.89 24.11
C THR A 51 -17.87 2.20 25.24
N LYS A 52 -17.96 0.87 25.35
CA LYS A 52 -17.31 0.05 26.37
C LYS A 52 -15.90 -0.43 25.96
N ASP A 53 -15.50 -0.25 24.70
CA ASP A 53 -14.21 -0.73 24.16
C ASP A 53 -13.32 0.41 23.64
N ARG A 54 -13.29 1.56 24.33
CA ARG A 54 -12.37 2.65 23.98
C ARG A 54 -10.93 2.27 24.35
N ILE A 55 -10.27 1.57 23.43
CA ILE A 55 -8.83 1.31 23.48
C ILE A 55 -8.12 2.63 23.11
N PRO A 56 -7.20 3.13 23.97
CA PRO A 56 -6.44 4.34 23.66
C PRO A 56 -5.62 4.21 22.36
N ASP A 57 -5.64 5.25 21.52
CA ASP A 57 -4.88 5.34 20.27
C ASP A 57 -3.58 6.14 20.48
N TYR A 58 -2.44 5.44 20.55
CA TYR A 58 -1.11 6.05 20.71
C TYR A 58 -0.33 6.20 19.39
N ARG A 59 -0.98 6.15 18.22
CA ARG A 59 -0.26 6.21 16.94
C ARG A 59 0.37 7.58 16.71
N HIS A 60 1.64 7.58 16.31
CA HIS A 60 2.31 8.78 15.79
C HIS A 60 2.11 8.98 14.28
N GLN A 61 1.88 7.89 13.54
CA GLN A 61 1.54 7.95 12.12
C GLN A 61 0.02 7.92 11.95
N LEU A 62 -0.54 9.09 11.64
CA LEU A 62 -1.99 9.26 11.51
C LEU A 62 -2.53 8.76 10.18
N LEU A 63 -1.78 8.98 9.10
CA LEU A 63 -2.09 8.54 7.74
C LEU A 63 -0.81 8.19 6.98
N TRP A 64 -0.84 7.08 6.24
CA TRP A 64 0.18 6.76 5.25
C TRP A 64 -0.47 6.27 3.96
N LYS A 65 -0.31 7.05 2.90
CA LYS A 65 -0.88 6.79 1.58
C LYS A 65 0.16 7.07 0.50
N PRO A 66 0.99 6.08 0.13
CA PRO A 66 2.11 6.28 -0.80
C PRO A 66 1.66 6.40 -2.26
N GLU A 67 0.46 5.92 -2.57
CA GLU A 67 -0.12 5.97 -3.91
C GLU A 67 -1.28 6.95 -3.92
N VAL A 68 -1.04 8.12 -4.49
CA VAL A 68 -2.03 9.18 -4.69
C VAL A 68 -1.90 9.67 -6.12
N LYS A 69 -3.03 9.75 -6.83
CA LYS A 69 -3.13 10.45 -8.11
C LYS A 69 -3.99 11.69 -7.89
N ILE A 70 -3.42 12.86 -8.18
CA ILE A 70 -4.12 14.15 -8.14
C ILE A 70 -4.53 14.44 -9.59
N THR A 71 -5.76 14.09 -9.94
CA THR A 71 -6.31 14.29 -11.30
C THR A 71 -7.14 15.56 -11.38
N ASP A 72 -7.78 15.93 -10.27
CA ASP A 72 -8.67 17.07 -10.19
C ASP A 72 -8.01 18.23 -9.44
N LYS A 73 -8.53 19.44 -9.68
CA LYS A 73 -8.02 20.66 -9.07
C LYS A 73 -8.09 20.62 -7.54
N ASP A 74 -9.12 19.96 -7.00
CA ASP A 74 -9.34 19.77 -5.57
C ASP A 74 -9.35 18.28 -5.23
N THR A 75 -8.36 17.82 -4.47
CA THR A 75 -8.30 16.47 -3.92
C THR A 75 -8.27 16.54 -2.40
N SER A 76 -9.18 15.86 -1.72
CA SER A 76 -9.29 15.86 -0.26
C SER A 76 -8.93 14.52 0.36
N PHE A 77 -8.42 14.55 1.59
CA PHE A 77 -8.10 13.37 2.39
C PHE A 77 -8.76 13.51 3.76
N VAL A 78 -9.43 12.45 4.20
CA VAL A 78 -10.08 12.37 5.51
C VAL A 78 -9.45 11.22 6.29
N PHE A 79 -9.07 11.48 7.53
CA PHE A 79 -8.48 10.50 8.44
C PHE A 79 -8.77 10.90 9.89
N TYR A 80 -8.64 9.93 10.79
CA TYR A 80 -8.78 10.15 12.23
C TYR A 80 -7.42 10.42 12.88
N THR A 81 -7.39 11.35 13.83
CA THR A 81 -6.23 11.60 14.69
C THR A 81 -6.14 10.54 15.79
N SER A 82 -4.97 10.44 16.42
CA SER A 82 -4.75 9.65 17.64
C SER A 82 -5.15 10.43 18.89
N ASP A 83 -5.12 9.78 20.05
CA ASP A 83 -5.28 10.43 21.37
C ASP A 83 -4.00 11.16 21.82
N VAL A 84 -2.89 11.02 21.08
CA VAL A 84 -1.64 11.73 21.36
C VAL A 84 -1.76 13.21 20.97
N GLU A 85 -1.68 14.09 21.97
CA GLU A 85 -1.55 15.52 21.77
C GLU A 85 -0.16 15.89 21.22
N GLY A 86 -0.12 16.87 20.32
CA GLY A 86 1.15 17.34 19.77
C GLY A 86 1.03 18.05 18.44
N THR A 87 2.18 18.44 17.91
CA THR A 87 2.30 18.98 16.56
C THR A 87 2.68 17.85 15.61
N PHE A 88 1.83 17.62 14.61
CA PHE A 88 2.04 16.63 13.56
C PHE A 88 2.37 17.33 12.24
N GLU A 89 3.17 16.66 11.42
CA GLU A 89 3.51 17.10 10.07
C GLU A 89 2.68 16.33 9.03
N ILE A 90 2.15 17.07 8.07
CA ILE A 90 1.64 16.56 6.80
C ILE A 90 2.75 16.74 5.78
N ARG A 91 3.21 15.65 5.18
CA ARG A 91 4.21 15.65 4.11
C ARG A 91 3.64 15.01 2.87
N LEU A 92 3.72 15.70 1.73
CA LEU A 92 3.31 15.22 0.42
C LEU A 92 4.50 15.36 -0.53
N GLU A 93 4.90 14.23 -1.11
CA GLU A 93 6.00 14.15 -2.07
C GLU A 93 5.52 13.44 -3.33
N GLY A 94 6.05 13.85 -4.48
CA GLY A 94 5.71 13.21 -5.75
C GLY A 94 6.37 13.89 -6.94
N PHE A 95 5.87 13.57 -8.12
CA PHE A 95 6.33 14.14 -9.38
C PHE A 95 5.14 14.69 -10.18
N SER A 96 5.33 15.81 -10.86
CA SER A 96 4.38 16.36 -11.81
C SER A 96 4.28 15.47 -13.06
N ALA A 97 3.32 15.75 -13.94
CA ALA A 97 3.21 15.08 -15.23
C ALA A 97 4.44 15.32 -16.15
N SER A 98 5.18 16.42 -15.95
CA SER A 98 6.44 16.70 -16.64
C SER A 98 7.65 16.04 -15.99
N GLY A 99 7.47 15.32 -14.87
CA GLY A 99 8.56 14.67 -14.12
C GLY A 99 9.28 15.58 -13.14
N GLU A 100 8.75 16.77 -12.85
CA GLU A 100 9.34 17.68 -11.86
C GLU A 100 9.02 17.21 -10.44
N PRO A 101 10.00 17.15 -9.53
CA PRO A 101 9.74 16.78 -8.15
C PRO A 101 8.93 17.85 -7.42
N ILE A 102 7.94 17.41 -6.65
CA ILE A 102 7.07 18.24 -5.82
C ILE A 102 7.24 17.80 -4.36
N SER A 103 7.44 18.77 -3.47
CA SER A 103 7.49 18.55 -2.03
C SER A 103 6.68 19.63 -1.32
N LEU A 104 5.73 19.20 -0.49
CA LEU A 104 4.90 20.06 0.36
C LEU A 104 4.94 19.53 1.79
N HIS A 105 5.04 20.45 2.73
CA HIS A 105 4.95 20.16 4.15
C HIS A 105 4.07 21.18 4.86
N LYS A 106 3.31 20.71 5.86
CA LYS A 106 2.44 21.56 6.67
C LYS A 106 2.26 20.96 8.05
N ASN A 107 2.34 21.80 9.08
CA ASN A 107 2.11 21.36 10.45
C ASN A 107 0.68 21.65 10.90
N PHE A 108 0.14 20.79 11.75
CA PHE A 108 -1.10 21.01 12.48
C PHE A 108 -0.98 20.50 13.91
N ARG A 109 -1.86 20.96 14.79
CA ARG A 109 -1.84 20.59 16.21
C ARG A 109 -3.07 19.81 16.59
N VAL A 110 -2.86 18.67 17.23
CA VAL A 110 -3.87 17.88 17.94
C VAL A 110 -3.87 18.34 19.40
N LYS A 111 -5.06 18.59 19.94
CA LYS A 111 -5.32 19.06 21.30
C LYS A 111 -6.44 18.24 21.90
#